data_AF-A0AAU9QB41-F1
#
_entry.id   AF-A0AAU9QB41-F1
#
_cell.length_a   1.000
_cell.length_b   1.000
_cell.length_c   1.000
_cell.angle_alpha   90.00
_cell.angle_beta   90.00
_cell.angle_gamma   90.00
#
_symmetry.space_group_name_H-M   'P 1'
#
loop_
_entity.id
_entity.type
_entity.pdbx_description
1 polymer ?
#
loop_
_entity_poly.entity_id
_entity_poly.type
_entity_poly.pdbx_seq_one_letter_code
_entity_poly.pdbx_strand_id
1 'polypeptide(L)'
;MNHNIRIYGYLRASTDEQDASRAKNDLTEFADKMGYPVAYWFEENESGARLHRPELFRLLDIAMPGDIILVEQVDRISRLNTRFWEQLKNIIASKGLKVVALDLPTSHQFMYTTDEFTERMLAALNSMMLDMLAAVARKDYEDRCRRQAQGVQRAK
;
A
#
# COMPACT_ATOMS: atom_id res chain seq x y z
N MET A 1 -18.88 19.68 3.21
CA MET A 1 -19.19 18.47 3.98
C MET A 1 -17.94 18.12 4.76
N ASN A 2 -17.98 18.14 6.09
CA ASN A 2 -16.84 17.71 6.90
C ASN A 2 -16.75 16.19 6.78
N HIS A 3 -15.93 15.72 5.85
CA HIS A 3 -15.60 14.31 5.74
C HIS A 3 -14.65 13.97 6.87
N ASN A 4 -15.11 13.14 7.82
CA ASN A 4 -14.24 12.61 8.86
C ASN A 4 -13.31 11.59 8.20
N ILE A 5 -12.00 11.77 8.34
CA ILE A 5 -10.98 10.89 7.76
C ILE A 5 -11.23 9.46 8.24
N ARG A 6 -11.33 8.52 7.30
CA ARG A 6 -11.47 7.09 7.59
C ARG A 6 -10.18 6.35 7.31
N ILE A 7 -9.93 5.30 8.09
CA ILE A 7 -8.80 4.39 7.90
C ILE A 7 -9.31 3.06 7.39
N TYR A 8 -8.76 2.61 6.27
CA TYR A 8 -9.01 1.30 5.68
C TYR A 8 -7.77 0.43 5.81
N GLY A 9 -7.89 -0.70 6.50
CA GLY A 9 -6.80 -1.66 6.64
C GLY A 9 -6.74 -2.57 5.42
N TYR A 10 -5.57 -2.71 4.80
CA TYR A 10 -5.35 -3.69 3.73
C TYR A 10 -4.33 -4.74 4.18
N LEU A 11 -4.78 -6.00 4.20
CA LEU A 11 -4.03 -7.17 4.64
C LEU A 11 -3.81 -8.09 3.45
N ARG A 12 -2.58 -8.62 3.30
CA ARG A 12 -2.24 -9.56 2.23
C ARG A 12 -1.36 -10.70 2.71
N ALA A 13 -1.88 -11.93 2.63
CA ALA A 13 -1.11 -13.16 2.80
C ALA A 13 -0.49 -13.60 1.46
N SER A 14 0.68 -14.25 1.51
CA SER A 14 1.38 -14.68 0.28
C SER A 14 1.08 -16.14 -0.11
N THR A 15 0.36 -16.89 0.73
CA THR A 15 -0.13 -18.26 0.50
C THR A 15 -1.40 -18.50 1.31
N ASP A 16 -2.27 -19.42 0.87
CA ASP A 16 -3.51 -19.81 1.58
C ASP A 16 -3.25 -20.39 2.99
N GLU A 17 -1.99 -20.78 3.27
CA GLU A 17 -1.54 -21.31 4.57
C GLU A 17 -1.04 -20.23 5.53
N GLN A 18 -0.86 -18.98 5.07
CA GLN A 18 -0.48 -17.86 5.93
C GLN A 18 -1.71 -17.10 6.41
N ASP A 19 -1.82 -16.92 7.73
CA ASP A 19 -2.89 -16.13 8.33
C ASP A 19 -2.72 -14.65 7.94
N ALA A 20 -3.52 -14.17 6.98
CA ALA A 20 -3.57 -12.75 6.57
C ALA A 20 -3.89 -11.83 7.76
N SER A 21 -4.50 -12.37 8.81
CA SER A 21 -4.86 -11.68 10.04
C SER A 21 -3.66 -11.45 10.96
N ARG A 22 -2.48 -12.03 10.69
CA ARG A 22 -1.32 -11.89 11.58
C ARG A 22 -0.95 -10.43 11.85
N ALA A 23 -0.98 -9.60 10.81
CA ALA A 23 -0.68 -8.18 10.92
C ALA A 23 -1.87 -7.34 11.43
N LYS A 24 -3.07 -7.92 11.48
CA LYS A 24 -4.31 -7.23 11.86
C LYS A 24 -4.22 -6.69 13.28
N ASN A 25 -3.68 -7.45 14.22
CA ASN A 25 -3.54 -7.02 15.61
C ASN A 25 -2.60 -5.82 15.72
N ASP A 26 -1.40 -5.90 15.11
CA ASP A 26 -0.41 -4.81 15.14
C ASP A 26 -0.95 -3.53 14.49
N LEU A 27 -1.64 -3.66 13.35
CA LEU A 27 -2.27 -2.55 12.64
C LEU A 27 -3.45 -1.96 13.43
N THR A 28 -4.24 -2.79 14.10
CA THR A 28 -5.35 -2.33 14.97
C THR A 28 -4.80 -1.56 16.16
N GLU A 29 -3.81 -2.11 16.85
CA GLU A 29 -3.18 -1.46 18.01
C GLU A 29 -2.54 -0.13 17.62
N PHE A 30 -1.91 -0.07 16.45
CA PHE A 30 -1.37 1.16 15.89
C PHE A 30 -2.47 2.20 15.63
N ALA A 31 -3.54 1.81 14.93
CA ALA A 31 -4.66 2.68 14.59
C ALA A 31 -5.35 3.23 15.84
N ASP A 32 -5.55 2.38 16.85
CA ASP A 32 -6.14 2.73 18.15
C ASP A 32 -5.24 3.68 18.94
N LYS A 33 -3.92 3.44 18.98
CA LYS A 33 -2.95 4.37 19.58
C LYS A 33 -2.97 5.75 18.95
N MET A 34 -3.27 5.83 17.65
CA MET A 34 -3.39 7.09 16.93
C MET A 34 -4.76 7.75 17.11
N GLY A 35 -5.73 7.09 17.76
CA GLY A 35 -7.08 7.61 17.97
C GLY A 35 -7.99 7.48 16.74
N TYR A 36 -7.60 6.69 15.74
CA TYR A 36 -8.34 6.51 14.50
C TYR A 36 -8.59 5.02 14.25
N PRO A 37 -9.67 4.42 14.79
CA PRO A 37 -9.93 3.00 14.59
C PRO A 37 -10.17 2.67 13.12
N VAL A 38 -9.75 1.47 12.71
CA VAL A 38 -9.91 1.01 11.33
C VAL A 38 -11.39 0.81 11.01
N ALA A 39 -11.89 1.50 9.98
CA ALA A 39 -13.29 1.48 9.59
C ALA A 39 -13.69 0.18 8.88
N TYR A 40 -12.79 -0.39 8.08
CA TYR A 40 -13.01 -1.66 7.39
C TYR A 40 -11.68 -2.33 7.03
N TRP A 41 -11.68 -3.67 7.00
CA TRP A 41 -10.53 -4.50 6.65
C TRP A 41 -10.76 -5.16 5.29
N PHE A 42 -9.80 -4.96 4.39
CA PHE A 42 -9.72 -5.61 3.09
C PHE A 42 -8.63 -6.68 3.15
N GLU A 43 -9.04 -7.94 3.04
CA GLU A 43 -8.16 -9.10 3.24
C GLU A 43 -7.99 -9.85 1.92
N GLU A 44 -6.76 -9.96 1.44
CA GLU A 44 -6.43 -10.59 0.16
C GLU A 44 -5.52 -11.80 0.35
N ASN A 45 -6.04 -12.99 0.04
CA ASN A 45 -5.30 -14.25 0.01
C ASN A 45 -4.88 -14.54 -1.44
N GLU A 46 -3.87 -13.82 -1.92
CA GLU A 46 -3.37 -14.02 -3.28
C GLU A 46 -1.84 -14.05 -3.29
N SER A 47 -1.30 -15.13 -3.87
CA SER A 47 0.14 -15.26 -4.09
C SER A 47 0.64 -14.06 -4.89
N GLY A 48 1.79 -13.48 -4.49
CA GLY A 48 2.35 -12.24 -5.08
C GLY A 48 2.70 -12.30 -6.58
N ALA A 49 2.35 -13.39 -7.27
CA ALA A 49 2.49 -13.59 -8.71
C ALA A 49 1.19 -13.32 -9.49
N ARG A 50 0.01 -13.32 -8.85
CA ARG A 50 -1.26 -13.02 -9.52
C ARG A 50 -1.54 -11.51 -9.51
N LEU A 51 -1.93 -11.03 -10.69
CA LEU A 51 -1.98 -9.61 -11.05
C LEU A 51 -3.32 -8.95 -10.69
N HIS A 52 -4.31 -9.73 -10.27
CA HIS A 52 -5.66 -9.26 -10.00
C HIS A 52 -5.80 -9.05 -8.49
N ARG A 53 -5.93 -7.79 -8.05
CA ARG A 53 -6.07 -7.40 -6.64
C ARG A 53 -7.47 -6.89 -6.33
N PRO A 54 -8.50 -7.74 -6.33
CA PRO A 54 -9.88 -7.31 -6.27
C PRO A 54 -10.19 -6.53 -4.99
N GLU A 55 -9.62 -6.91 -3.84
CA GLU A 55 -9.92 -6.26 -2.56
C GLU A 55 -9.23 -4.89 -2.47
N LEU A 56 -8.02 -4.76 -3.01
CA LEU A 56 -7.37 -3.46 -3.11
C LEU A 56 -8.17 -2.50 -4.01
N PHE A 57 -8.67 -2.96 -5.16
CA PHE A 57 -9.49 -2.11 -6.02
C PHE A 57 -10.85 -1.76 -5.41
N ARG A 58 -11.47 -2.70 -4.68
CA ARG A 58 -12.69 -2.40 -3.90
C ARG A 58 -12.45 -1.33 -2.85
N LEU A 59 -11.32 -1.39 -2.13
CA LEU A 59 -10.90 -0.35 -1.19
C LEU A 59 -10.80 1.00 -1.90
N LEU A 60 -10.06 1.04 -3.01
CA LEU A 60 -9.86 2.26 -3.77
C LEU A 60 -11.16 2.85 -4.31
N ASP A 61 -12.14 2.04 -4.68
CA ASP A 61 -13.45 2.50 -5.16
C ASP A 61 -14.24 3.19 -4.05
N ILE A 62 -14.28 2.61 -2.85
CA ILE A 62 -15.05 3.16 -1.72
C ILE A 62 -14.34 4.32 -1.00
N ALA A 63 -13.01 4.41 -1.12
CA ALA A 63 -12.23 5.43 -0.42
C ALA A 63 -12.61 6.82 -0.92
N MET A 64 -12.83 7.71 0.03
CA MET A 64 -13.18 9.11 -0.20
C MET A 64 -11.92 9.99 -0.09
N PRO A 65 -11.98 11.23 -0.61
CA PRO A 65 -10.82 12.09 -0.56
C PRO A 65 -10.29 12.33 0.85
N GLY A 66 -8.98 12.19 1.03
CA GLY A 66 -8.29 12.33 2.31
C GLY A 66 -8.30 11.10 3.22
N ASP A 67 -8.97 10.00 2.83
CA ASP A 67 -8.92 8.74 3.57
C ASP A 67 -7.53 8.09 3.56
N ILE A 68 -7.31 7.22 4.54
CA ILE A 68 -6.02 6.58 4.79
C ILE A 68 -6.10 5.09 4.48
N ILE A 69 -5.12 4.61 3.72
CA ILE A 69 -4.87 3.19 3.49
C ILE A 69 -3.77 2.75 4.46
N LEU A 70 -4.09 1.86 5.38
CA LEU A 70 -3.18 1.34 6.39
C LEU A 70 -2.71 -0.06 6.01
N VAL A 71 -1.39 -0.26 5.93
CA VAL A 71 -0.77 -1.55 5.57
C VAL A 71 0.36 -1.91 6.53
N GLU A 72 0.65 -3.20 6.64
CA GLU A 72 1.79 -3.69 7.43
C GLU A 72 3.11 -3.27 6.80
N GLN A 73 3.27 -3.60 5.53
CA GLN A 73 4.47 -3.34 4.76
C GLN A 73 4.14 -2.70 3.44
N VAL A 74 5.01 -1.80 3.00
CA VAL A 74 4.84 -1.12 1.72
C VAL A 74 4.88 -2.06 0.51
N ASP A 75 5.57 -3.20 0.66
CA ASP A 75 5.65 -4.26 -0.34
C ASP A 75 4.31 -4.99 -0.58
N ARG A 76 3.34 -4.83 0.32
CA ARG A 76 1.98 -5.33 0.16
C ARG A 76 1.28 -4.64 -1.01
N ILE A 77 1.64 -3.39 -1.27
CA ILE A 77 1.06 -2.56 -2.32
C ILE A 77 1.98 -2.52 -3.56
N SER A 78 3.31 -2.50 -3.40
CA SER A 78 4.26 -2.25 -4.49
C SER A 78 4.42 -3.36 -5.53
N ARG A 79 4.11 -4.62 -5.20
CA ARG A 79 4.30 -5.77 -6.10
C ARG A 79 3.18 -5.91 -7.16
N LEU A 80 2.77 -4.83 -7.78
CA LEU A 80 1.83 -4.81 -8.91
C LEU A 80 2.60 -4.91 -10.23
N ASN A 81 1.94 -5.31 -11.32
CA ASN A 81 2.51 -4.96 -12.63
C ASN A 81 2.50 -3.45 -12.83
N THR A 82 3.32 -2.99 -13.76
CA THR A 82 3.46 -1.57 -14.10
C THR A 82 2.11 -0.90 -14.39
N ARG A 83 1.19 -1.59 -15.08
CA ARG A 83 -0.13 -1.02 -15.43
C ARG A 83 -1.02 -0.77 -14.20
N PHE A 84 -1.16 -1.75 -13.32
CA PHE A 84 -1.96 -1.63 -12.09
C PHE A 84 -1.31 -0.68 -11.10
N TRP A 85 0.02 -0.61 -11.08
CA TRP A 85 0.75 0.35 -10.27
C TRP A 85 0.43 1.80 -10.69
N GLU A 86 0.49 2.11 -11.98
CA GLU A 86 0.12 3.45 -12.48
C GLU A 86 -1.34 3.78 -12.17
N GLN A 87 -2.25 2.81 -12.31
CA GLN A 87 -3.66 3.01 -11.97
C GLN A 87 -3.84 3.32 -10.47
N LEU A 88 -3.18 2.56 -9.60
CA LEU A 88 -3.19 2.80 -8.15
C LEU A 88 -2.67 4.21 -7.84
N LYS A 89 -1.50 4.59 -8.39
CA LYS A 89 -0.88 5.90 -8.17
C LYS A 89 -1.83 7.03 -8.59
N ASN A 90 -2.46 6.90 -9.76
CA ASN A 90 -3.41 7.89 -10.26
C ASN A 90 -4.64 8.01 -9.35
N ILE A 91 -5.19 6.91 -8.85
CA ILE A 91 -6.33 6.95 -7.93
C ILE A 91 -5.93 7.60 -6.60
N ILE A 92 -4.80 7.19 -6.01
CA ILE A 92 -4.30 7.77 -4.76
C ILE A 92 -4.06 9.27 -4.91
N ALA A 93 -3.42 9.71 -6.00
CA ALA A 93 -3.15 11.12 -6.25
C ALA A 93 -4.44 11.93 -6.50
N SER A 94 -5.35 11.41 -7.33
CA SER A 94 -6.60 12.11 -7.67
C SER A 94 -7.54 12.28 -6.48
N LYS A 95 -7.59 11.29 -5.60
CA LYS A 95 -8.39 11.32 -4.37
C LYS A 95 -7.62 11.93 -3.18
N GLY A 96 -6.32 12.18 -3.31
CA GLY A 96 -5.49 12.61 -2.18
C GLY A 96 -5.48 11.57 -1.04
N LEU A 97 -5.52 10.28 -1.37
CA LEU A 97 -5.44 9.23 -0.36
C LEU A 97 -4.05 9.21 0.26
N LYS A 98 -3.99 8.89 1.55
CA LYS A 98 -2.72 8.77 2.28
C LYS A 98 -2.41 7.30 2.47
N VAL A 99 -1.18 6.87 2.20
CA VAL A 99 -0.75 5.50 2.46
C VAL A 99 0.13 5.52 3.70
N VAL A 100 -0.26 4.76 4.71
CA VAL A 100 0.47 4.60 5.97
C VAL A 100 0.89 3.15 6.09
N ALA A 101 2.19 2.94 6.29
CA ALA A 101 2.77 1.62 6.45
C ALA A 101 3.55 1.56 7.77
N LEU A 102 3.35 0.49 8.55
CA LEU A 102 4.04 0.28 9.83
C LEU A 102 5.57 0.23 9.64
N ASP A 103 6.03 -0.34 8.52
CA ASP A 103 7.45 -0.42 8.16
C ASP A 103 8.04 0.92 7.67
N LEU A 104 7.24 1.97 7.57
CA LEU A 104 7.65 3.29 7.12
C LEU A 104 7.22 4.39 8.11
N PRO A 105 8.03 4.64 9.17
CA PRO A 105 7.68 5.58 10.23
C PRO A 105 7.40 7.02 9.77
N THR A 106 8.00 7.45 8.66
CA THR A 106 7.73 8.77 8.06
C THR A 106 6.28 8.92 7.61
N SER A 107 5.61 7.82 7.26
CA SER A 107 4.20 7.83 6.89
C SER A 107 3.26 8.09 8.08
N HIS A 108 3.71 7.90 9.32
CA HIS A 108 2.84 8.14 10.48
C HIS A 108 2.48 9.63 10.64
N GLN A 109 3.27 10.54 10.08
CA GLN A 109 3.00 11.98 10.08
C GLN A 109 1.71 12.35 9.32
N PHE A 110 1.26 11.51 8.39
CA PHE A 110 -0.01 11.67 7.65
C PHE A 110 -1.25 11.63 8.56
N MET A 111 -1.13 11.09 9.77
CA MET A 111 -2.22 10.88 10.73
C MET A 111 -2.53 12.13 11.59
N TYR A 112 -1.61 13.10 11.67
CA TYR A 112 -1.65 14.16 12.70
C TYR A 112 -1.80 15.58 12.17
N THR A 113 -1.91 15.77 10.86
CA THR A 113 -1.66 17.09 10.26
C THR A 113 -2.91 17.97 10.18
N THR A 114 -2.77 19.22 10.62
CA THR A 114 -3.82 20.26 10.65
C THR A 114 -3.47 21.56 9.90
N ASP A 115 -2.25 21.69 9.34
CA ASP A 115 -1.78 22.90 8.62
C ASP A 115 -1.56 22.66 7.11
N GLU A 116 -1.91 23.66 6.28
CA GLU A 116 -1.92 23.60 4.80
C GLU A 116 -0.52 23.42 4.20
N PHE A 117 0.50 24.04 4.79
CA PHE A 117 1.89 23.88 4.33
C PHE A 117 2.36 22.45 4.56
N THR A 118 2.11 21.93 5.77
CA THR A 118 2.44 20.55 6.14
C THR A 118 1.69 19.55 5.27
N GLU A 119 0.43 19.80 4.91
CA GLU A 119 -0.35 18.96 4.02
C GLU A 119 0.24 18.87 2.60
N ARG A 120 0.67 20.01 2.03
CA ARG A 120 1.33 20.03 0.71
C ARG A 120 2.68 19.31 0.71
N MET A 121 3.47 19.49 1.78
CA MET A 121 4.74 18.78 1.94
C MET A 121 4.52 17.27 2.04
N LEU A 122 3.53 16.84 2.83
CA LEU A 122 3.15 15.46 2.99
C LEU A 122 2.64 14.85 1.67
N ALA A 123 1.83 15.57 0.88
CA ALA A 123 1.40 15.11 -0.44
C ALA A 123 2.58 14.88 -1.40
N ALA A 124 3.61 15.75 -1.35
CA ALA A 124 4.83 15.56 -2.12
C ALA A 124 5.64 14.34 -1.66
N LEU A 125 5.76 14.12 -0.34
CA LEU A 125 6.42 12.93 0.22
C LEU A 125 5.68 11.63 -0.15
N ASN A 126 4.34 11.63 -0.10
CA ASN A 126 3.54 10.48 -0.53
C ASN A 126 3.80 10.15 -2.00
N SER A 127 3.82 11.17 -2.86
CA SER A 127 4.08 11.00 -4.29
C SER A 127 5.49 10.45 -4.55
N MET A 128 6.51 11.01 -3.88
CA MET A 128 7.90 10.56 -3.99
C MET A 128 8.09 9.13 -3.47
N MET A 129 7.43 8.78 -2.37
CA MET A 129 7.42 7.43 -1.82
C MET A 129 6.83 6.45 -2.84
N LEU A 130 5.69 6.77 -3.46
CA LEU A 130 5.10 5.94 -4.51
C LEU A 130 6.08 5.79 -5.70
N ASP A 131 6.73 6.87 -6.14
CA ASP A 131 7.73 6.80 -7.21
C ASP A 131 8.93 5.90 -6.87
N MET A 132 9.40 5.98 -5.63
CA MET A 132 10.47 5.11 -5.14
C MET A 132 10.05 3.64 -5.14
N LEU A 133 8.83 3.33 -4.69
CA LEU A 133 8.30 1.97 -4.71
C LEU A 133 8.14 1.42 -6.12
N ALA A 134 7.72 2.26 -7.07
CA ALA A 134 7.63 1.92 -8.48
C ALA A 134 9.00 1.50 -9.03
N ALA A 135 10.03 2.29 -8.72
CA ALA A 135 11.40 2.04 -9.17
C ALA A 135 11.97 0.74 -8.58
N VAL A 136 11.73 0.48 -7.29
CA VAL A 136 12.15 -0.76 -6.61
C VAL A 136 11.45 -1.96 -7.21
N ALA A 137 10.12 -1.91 -7.40
CA ALA A 137 9.35 -3.01 -7.97
C ALA A 137 9.80 -3.35 -9.40
N ARG A 138 10.11 -2.34 -10.21
CA ARG A 138 10.65 -2.51 -11.57
C ARG A 138 12.02 -3.18 -11.55
N LYS A 139 12.93 -2.70 -10.69
CA LYS A 139 14.27 -3.29 -10.53
C LYS A 139 14.20 -4.76 -10.09
N ASP A 140 13.34 -5.08 -9.12
CA ASP A 140 13.12 -6.44 -8.65
C ASP A 140 12.61 -7.38 -9.76
N TYR A 141 11.74 -6.87 -10.64
CA TYR A 141 11.27 -7.62 -11.80
C TYR A 141 12.40 -7.90 -12.79
N GLU A 142 13.18 -6.88 -13.16
CA GLU A 142 14.33 -7.00 -14.07
C GLU A 142 15.38 -7.98 -13.51
N ASP A 143 15.68 -7.90 -12.22
CA ASP A 143 16.62 -8.81 -11.54
C ASP A 143 16.11 -10.26 -11.47
N ARG A 144 14.79 -10.48 -11.38
CA ARG A 144 14.18 -11.82 -11.47
C ARG A 144 14.31 -12.40 -12.88
N CYS A 145 13.98 -11.62 -13.91
CA CYS A 145 14.14 -12.05 -15.31
C CYS A 145 15.60 -12.38 -15.63
N ARG A 146 16.55 -11.54 -15.18
CA ARG A 146 17.99 -11.80 -15.37
C ARG A 146 18.43 -13.12 -14.73
N ARG A 147 17.99 -13.38 -13.49
CA ARG A 147 18.31 -14.63 -12.77
C ARG A 147 17.73 -15.87 -13.45
N GLN A 148 16.49 -15.79 -13.95
CA GLN A 148 15.90 -16.89 -14.72
C GLN A 148 16.67 -17.17 -16.01
N ALA A 149 17.05 -16.13 -16.76
CA ALA A 149 17.84 -16.29 -17.98
C ALA A 149 19.21 -16.94 -17.70
N GLN A 150 19.89 -16.53 -16.63
CA GLN A 150 21.15 -17.14 -16.20
C GLN A 150 20.97 -18.60 -15.74
N GLY A 151 19.87 -18.93 -15.06
CA GLY A 151 19.55 -20.30 -14.66
C GLY A 151 19.32 -21.23 -15.85
N VAL A 152 18.60 -20.77 -16.88
CA VAL A 152 18.38 -21.52 -18.12
C VAL A 152 19.68 -21.73 -18.90
N GLN A 153 20.58 -20.74 -18.93
CA GLN A 153 21.89 -20.88 -19.57
C GLN A 153 22.84 -21.83 -18.82
N ARG A 154 22.75 -21.93 -17.49
CA ARG A 154 23.57 -22.85 -16.70
C ARG A 154 23.07 -24.30 -16.69
N ALA A 155 21.81 -24.52 -17.08
CA ALA A 155 21.19 -25.84 -17.16
C ALA A 155 21.22 -26.45 -18.58
N LYS A 156 21.79 -25.73 -19.56
CA LYS A 156 22.11 -26.22 -20.90
C LYS A 156 23.59 -26.60 -20.97
#